data_AF-A0A8J7F848-F1
#
_entry.id   AF-A0A8J7F848-F1
#
_cell.length_a   1.000
_cell.length_b   1.000
_cell.length_c   1.000
_cell.angle_alpha   90.00
_cell.angle_beta   90.00
_cell.angle_gamma   90.00
#
_symmetry.space_group_name_H-M   'P 1'
#
loop_
_entity.id
_entity.type
_entity.pdbx_description
1 polymer ?
#
loop_
_entity_poly.entity_id
_entity_poly.type
_entity_poly.pdbx_seq_one_letter_code
_entity_poly.pdbx_strand_id
1 'polypeptide(L)' 'MSNNINIDGKEYPLELLSESAKGQLLSLQLVDKKIAEAQQQLAILQTARNAYAKELKKELPGEEIAL' A
#
# COMPACT_ATOMS: atom_id res chain seq x y z
N MET A 1 22.39 -23.53 -10.19
CA MET A 1 21.55 -22.86 -9.19
C MET A 1 20.24 -22.56 -9.90
N SER A 2 19.18 -23.33 -9.66
CA SER A 2 17.89 -23.10 -10.31
C SER A 2 17.20 -21.92 -9.63
N ASN A 3 16.88 -20.88 -10.42
CA ASN A 3 16.22 -19.69 -9.91
C ASN A 3 14.72 -19.99 -9.79
N ASN A 4 14.26 -20.38 -8.60
CA ASN A 4 12.86 -20.65 -8.33
C ASN A 4 12.14 -19.39 -7.85
N ILE A 5 10.88 -19.21 -8.26
CA ILE A 5 9.98 -18.19 -7.69
C ILE A 5 8.83 -18.88 -6.99
N ASN A 6 8.38 -18.28 -5.90
CA ASN A 6 7.16 -18.71 -5.24
C ASN A 6 5.98 -17.90 -5.79
N ILE A 7 5.00 -18.58 -6.38
CA ILE A 7 3.70 -18.01 -6.76
C ILE A 7 2.64 -18.79 -5.99
N ASP A 8 1.83 -18.11 -5.19
CA ASP A 8 0.74 -18.69 -4.39
C ASP A 8 1.15 -19.90 -3.53
N GLY A 9 2.34 -19.85 -2.93
CA GLY A 9 2.86 -20.90 -2.06
C GLY A 9 3.50 -22.08 -2.81
N LYS A 10 3.57 -22.04 -4.14
CA LYS A 10 4.21 -23.08 -4.96
C LYS A 10 5.48 -22.55 -5.61
N GLU A 11 6.54 -23.35 -5.56
CA GLU A 11 7.79 -23.05 -6.25
C GLU A 11 7.72 -23.45 -7.73
N TYR A 12 8.13 -22.51 -8.58
CA TYR A 12 8.28 -22.70 -10.01
C TYR A 12 9.68 -22.30 -10.44
N PRO A 13 10.41 -23.15 -11.19
CA PRO A 13 11.64 -22.73 -11.84
C PRO A 13 11.33 -21.63 -12.86
N LEU A 14 12.00 -20.48 -12.77
CA LEU A 14 11.84 -19.35 -13.71
C LEU A 14 12.04 -19.77 -15.16
N GLU A 15 12.91 -20.75 -15.39
CA GLU A 15 13.27 -21.29 -16.69
C GLU A 15 12.10 -22.03 -17.37
N LEU A 16 11.16 -22.57 -16.57
CA LEU A 16 9.98 -23.28 -17.06
C LEU A 16 8.79 -22.36 -17.33
N LEU A 17 8.91 -21.07 -17.01
CA LEU A 17 7.86 -20.09 -17.28
C LEU A 17 7.90 -19.63 -18.73
N SER A 18 6.73 -19.49 -19.34
CA SER A 18 6.61 -18.85 -20.66
C SER A 18 7.02 -17.38 -20.59
N GLU A 19 7.44 -16.80 -21.71
CA GLU A 19 7.76 -15.37 -21.79
C GLU A 19 6.56 -14.49 -21.40
N SER A 20 5.33 -14.93 -21.73
CA SER A 20 4.12 -14.24 -21.29
C SER A 20 3.96 -14.28 -19.76
N ALA A 21 4.21 -15.43 -19.12
CA ALA A 21 4.15 -15.56 -17.66
C ALA A 21 5.20 -14.68 -16.96
N LYS A 22 6.43 -14.61 -17.51
CA LYS A 22 7.46 -13.70 -16.99
C LYS A 22 7.05 -12.23 -17.13
N GLY A 23 6.43 -11.85 -18.25
CA GLY A 23 5.91 -10.50 -18.44
C GLY A 23 4.79 -10.13 -17.45
N GLN A 24 3.91 -11.08 -17.13
CA GLN A 24 2.87 -10.89 -16.12
C GLN A 24 3.47 -10.78 -14.71
N LEU A 25 4.48 -11.59 -14.38
CA LEU A 25 5.19 -11.51 -13.11
C LEU A 25 5.81 -10.13 -12.88
N LEU A 26 6.50 -9.59 -13.89
CA LEU A 26 7.06 -8.23 -13.82
C LEU A 26 5.97 -7.17 -13.62
N SER A 27 4.84 -7.34 -14.30
CA SER A 27 3.69 -6.43 -14.15
C SER A 27 3.11 -6.49 -12.74
N LEU A 28 2.97 -7.68 -12.15
CA LEU A 28 2.52 -7.88 -10.78
C LEU A 28 3.48 -7.20 -9.79
N GLN A 29 4.78 -7.47 -9.89
CA GLN A 29 5.79 -6.84 -9.02
C GLN A 29 5.76 -5.31 -9.08
N LEU A 30 5.55 -4.75 -10.28
CA LEU A 30 5.41 -3.31 -10.45
C LEU A 30 4.15 -2.77 -9.74
N VAL A 31 3.02 -3.47 -9.87
CA VAL A 31 1.77 -3.08 -9.21
C VAL A 31 1.88 -3.19 -7.70
N ASP A 32 2.50 -4.25 -7.18
CA ASP A 32 2.74 -4.44 -5.75
C ASP A 32 3.57 -3.30 -5.16
N LYS A 33 4.63 -2.89 -5.86
CA LYS A 33 5.43 -1.73 -5.47
C LYS A 33 4.58 -0.45 -5.41
N LYS A 34 3.75 -0.21 -6.43
CA LYS A 34 2.86 0.97 -6.47
C LYS A 34 1.82 0.95 -5.35
N ILE A 35 1.30 -0.22 -5.00
CA ILE A 35 0.38 -0.39 -3.87
C ILE A 35 1.08 -0.01 -2.56
N ALA A 36 2.30 -0.51 -2.34
CA ALA A 36 3.08 -0.17 -1.15
C ALA A 36 3.37 1.34 -1.05
N GLU A 37 3.74 1.97 -2.17
CA GLU A 37 3.95 3.43 -2.23
C GLU A 37 2.65 4.21 -1.91
N ALA A 38 1.51 3.78 -2.46
CA ALA A 38 0.22 4.40 -2.19
C ALA A 38 -0.19 4.25 -0.71
N GLN A 39 0.07 3.10 -0.09
CA GLN A 39 -0.17 2.87 1.34
C GLN A 39 0.69 3.80 2.21
N GLN A 40 1.96 4.01 1.84
CA GLN A 40 2.83 4.96 2.53
C GLN A 40 2.29 6.39 2.43
N GLN A 41 1.88 6.82 1.23
CA GLN A 41 1.26 8.14 1.04
C GLN A 41 -0.02 8.29 1.85
N LEU A 42 -0.87 7.26 1.88
CA LEU A 42 -2.09 7.25 2.67
C LEU A 42 -1.79 7.44 4.17
N ALA A 43 -0.79 6.76 4.72
CA ALA A 43 -0.40 6.90 6.11
C ALA A 43 0.06 8.33 6.46
N ILE A 44 0.81 8.98 5.55
CA ILE A 44 1.22 10.39 5.70
C ILE A 44 -0.02 11.30 5.73
N LEU A 45 -0.94 11.12 4.78
CA LEU A 45 -2.17 11.92 4.69
C LEU A 45 -3.09 11.73 5.90
N GLN A 46 -3.21 10.50 6.39
CA GLN A 46 -3.97 10.19 7.61
C GLN A 46 -3.38 10.90 8.84
N THR A 47 -2.05 10.94 8.95
CA THR A 47 -1.36 11.67 10.03
C THR A 47 -1.68 13.17 9.97
N ALA A 48 -1.55 13.79 8.79
CA ALA A 48 -1.88 15.20 8.59
C ALA A 48 -3.35 15.49 8.91
N ARG A 49 -4.29 14.66 8.40
CA ARG A 49 -5.72 14.77 8.72
C ARG A 49 -5.98 14.75 10.22
N ASN A 50 -5.36 13.82 10.94
CA ASN A 50 -5.54 13.69 12.39
C ASN A 50 -4.99 14.91 13.14
N ALA A 51 -3.85 15.46 12.71
CA ALA A 51 -3.31 16.69 13.27
C ALA A 51 -4.28 17.88 13.07
N TYR A 52 -4.78 18.08 11.86
CA TYR A 52 -5.76 19.13 11.57
C TYR A 52 -7.07 18.96 12.34
N ALA A 53 -7.58 17.73 12.44
CA ALA A 53 -8.79 17.45 13.21
C ALA A 53 -8.59 17.74 14.71
N LYS A 54 -7.39 17.47 15.25
CA LYS A 54 -7.06 17.80 16.64
C LYS A 54 -7.00 19.32 16.86
N GLU A 55 -6.43 20.06 15.91
CA GLU A 55 -6.36 21.51 16.02
C GLU A 55 -7.74 22.15 15.92
N LEU A 56 -8.53 21.77 14.92
CA LEU A 56 -9.91 22.25 14.75
C LEU A 56 -10.73 22.05 16.02
N LYS A 57 -10.61 20.89 16.69
CA LYS A 57 -11.34 20.63 17.95
C LYS A 57 -11.04 21.64 19.06
N LYS A 58 -9.88 22.28 19.07
CA LYS A 58 -9.54 23.32 20.05
C LYS A 58 -10.19 24.67 19.73
N GLU A 59 -10.45 24.91 18.44
CA GLU A 59 -11.07 26.14 17.94
C GLU A 59 -12.61 26.07 17.99
N LEU A 60 -13.16 24.86 18.05
CA LEU A 60 -14.59 24.68 18.24
C LEU A 60 -15.00 25.17 19.64
N PRO A 61 -16.16 25.85 19.75
CA PRO A 61 -16.70 26.18 21.06
C PRO A 61 -16.89 24.90 21.89
N GLY A 62 -16.58 24.98 23.18
CA GLY A 62 -16.84 23.87 24.11
C GLY A 62 -18.32 23.46 24.07
N GLU A 63 -18.62 22.23 24.49
CA GLU A 63 -19.98 21.68 24.64
C GLU A 63 -20.93 22.58 25.47
N GLU A 64 -20.42 23.62 26.10
CA GLU A 64 -21.12 24.58 26.97
C GLU A 64 -21.94 25.65 26.23
N ILE A 65 -21.87 25.75 24.90
CA ILE A 65 -22.72 26.71 24.11
C ILE A 65 -24.06 26.07 23.68
N ALA A 66 -24.35 24.83 24.08
CA ALA A 66 -25.67 24.24 23.90
C ALA A 66 -26.52 24.35 25.19
N LEU A 67 -26.96 25.58 25.51
CA LEU A 67 -28.06 25.85 26.44
C LEU A 67 -29.16 26.63 25.72
#